data_AF-A0A510PJS9-F1
#
_entry.id   AF-A0A510PJS9-F1
#
_cell.length_a   1.000
_cell.length_b   1.000
_cell.length_c   1.000
_cell.angle_alpha   90.00
_cell.angle_beta   90.00
_cell.angle_gamma   90.00
#
_symmetry.space_group_name_H-M   'P 1'
#
loop_
_entity.id
_entity.type
_entity.pdbx_description
1 polymer ?
#
loop_
_entity_poly.entity_id
_entity_poly.type
_entity_poly.pdbx_seq_one_letter_code
_entity_poly.pdbx_strand_id
1 'polypeptide(L)' 'MATIQTYPWDAADHLKTKEDIAAYLEAALEDGDPSLVVAALGDIARSQGMTRIARETGLGRESLYKSLSNQGNR' A
#
# COMPACT_ATOMS: atom_id res chain seq x y z
N MET A 1 -22.27 -28.88 4.65
CA MET A 1 -21.00 -28.13 4.66
C MET A 1 -21.27 -26.82 5.37
N ALA A 2 -20.51 -26.48 6.42
CA ALA A 2 -20.66 -25.19 7.09
C ALA A 2 -20.08 -24.07 6.21
N THR A 3 -20.80 -22.97 6.06
CA THR A 3 -20.34 -21.78 5.35
C THR A 3 -19.51 -20.90 6.29
N ILE A 4 -18.30 -20.54 5.87
CA ILE A 4 -17.40 -19.64 6.61
C ILE A 4 -17.65 -18.22 6.11
N GLN A 5 -17.85 -17.26 7.04
CA GLN A 5 -17.93 -15.85 6.69
C GLN A 5 -16.52 -15.25 6.60
N THR A 6 -16.26 -14.50 5.53
CA THR A 6 -14.99 -13.81 5.27
C THR A 6 -15.24 -12.33 5.02
N TYR A 7 -14.23 -11.51 5.31
CA TYR A 7 -14.27 -10.06 5.06
C TYR A 7 -13.14 -9.68 4.09
N PRO A 8 -13.32 -8.61 3.29
CA PRO A 8 -12.23 -8.07 2.49
C PRO A 8 -11.11 -7.60 3.41
N TRP A 9 -9.88 -7.93 3.04
CA TRP A 9 -8.68 -7.57 3.78
C TRP A 9 -7.84 -6.60 2.94
N ASP A 10 -7.36 -5.52 3.56
CA ASP A 10 -6.48 -4.54 2.95
C ASP A 10 -5.28 -4.29 3.88
N ALA A 11 -4.07 -4.48 3.37
CA ALA A 11 -2.83 -4.27 4.13
C ALA A 11 -2.74 -2.84 4.69
N ALA A 12 -3.24 -1.85 3.94
CA ALA A 12 -3.19 -0.44 4.35
C ALA A 12 -3.90 -0.17 5.69
N ASP A 13 -4.93 -0.96 6.04
CA ASP A 13 -5.67 -0.81 7.30
C ASP A 13 -4.86 -1.26 8.54
N HIS A 14 -3.76 -1.98 8.32
CA HIS A 14 -2.92 -2.57 9.37
C HIS A 14 -1.57 -1.85 9.55
N LEU A 15 -1.18 -0.97 8.63
CA LEU A 15 0.10 -0.23 8.68
C LEU A 15 -0.01 1.03 9.54
N LYS A 16 -0.10 0.87 10.86
CA LYS A 16 -0.41 1.96 11.81
C LYS A 16 0.83 2.59 12.44
N THR A 17 1.89 1.80 12.61
CA THR A 17 3.14 2.23 13.25
C THR A 17 4.28 2.25 12.24
N LYS A 18 5.39 2.89 12.60
CA LYS A 18 6.59 2.88 11.76
C LYS A 18 7.19 1.47 11.68
N GLU A 19 7.05 0.72 12.76
CA GLU A 19 7.49 -0.65 12.90
C GLU A 19 6.70 -1.58 11.96
N ASP A 20 5.37 -1.42 11.87
CA ASP A 20 4.53 -2.17 10.92
C ASP A 20 4.97 -1.89 9.48
N ILE A 21 5.21 -0.62 9.15
CA ILE A 21 5.65 -0.18 7.81
C ILE A 21 7.02 -0.77 7.47
N ALA A 22 7.97 -0.71 8.41
CA ALA A 22 9.31 -1.23 8.20
C ALA A 22 9.29 -2.74 7.97
N ALA A 23 8.59 -3.49 8.82
CA ALA A 23 8.47 -4.94 8.70
C ALA A 23 7.77 -5.36 7.40
N TYR A 24 6.72 -4.63 6.99
CA TYR A 24 6.02 -4.90 5.75
C TYR A 24 6.88 -4.64 4.51
N LEU A 25 7.63 -3.52 4.51
CA LEU A 25 8.54 -3.20 3.41
C LEU A 25 9.73 -4.18 3.35
N GLU A 26 10.27 -4.58 4.50
CA GLU A 26 11.35 -5.57 4.59
C GLU A 26 10.89 -6.91 4.02
N ALA A 27 9.72 -7.40 4.43
CA ALA A 27 9.15 -8.63 3.86
C ALA A 27 8.96 -8.55 2.33
N ALA A 28 8.52 -7.39 1.81
CA ALA A 28 8.38 -7.19 0.37
C ALA A 28 9.74 -7.16 -0.37
N LEU A 29 10.78 -6.63 0.27
CA LEU A 29 12.14 -6.60 -0.27
C LEU A 29 12.80 -7.99 -0.26
N GLU A 30 12.55 -8.79 0.78
CA GLU A 30 13.08 -10.15 0.92
C GLU A 30 12.53 -11.14 -0.11
N ASP A 31 11.29 -10.95 -0.57
CA ASP A 31 10.69 -11.75 -1.64
C ASP A 31 11.45 -11.61 -2.98
N GLY A 32 12.07 -10.45 -3.20
CA GLY A 32 12.88 -10.17 -4.39
C GLY A 32 12.08 -9.83 -5.65
N ASP A 33 10.74 -9.84 -5.62
CA ASP A 33 9.89 -9.35 -6.70
C ASP A 33 9.75 -7.81 -6.64
N PRO A 34 10.28 -7.06 -7.63
CA PRO A 34 10.12 -5.61 -7.68
C PRO A 34 8.66 -5.16 -7.70
N SER A 35 7.76 -5.98 -8.24
CA SER A 35 6.32 -5.69 -8.32
C SER A 35 5.70 -5.66 -6.92
N LEU A 36 6.15 -6.55 -6.02
CA LEU A 36 5.70 -6.59 -4.64
C LEU A 36 6.19 -5.37 -3.85
N VAL A 37 7.42 -4.92 -4.10
CA VAL A 37 7.95 -3.68 -3.50
C VAL A 37 7.12 -2.47 -3.92
N VAL A 38 6.75 -2.37 -5.20
CA VAL A 38 5.88 -1.29 -5.69
C VAL A 38 4.49 -1.36 -5.05
N ALA A 39 3.90 -2.54 -4.96
CA ALA A 39 2.61 -2.74 -4.29
C ALA A 39 2.68 -2.33 -2.81
N ALA A 40 3.74 -2.73 -2.10
CA ALA A 40 3.94 -2.39 -0.70
C ALA A 40 4.07 -0.87 -0.48
N LEU A 41 4.81 -0.18 -1.35
CA LEU A 41 4.90 1.28 -1.33
C LEU A 41 3.53 1.94 -1.57
N GLY A 42 2.71 1.36 -2.43
CA GLY A 42 1.33 1.76 -2.65
C GLY A 42 0.47 1.65 -1.40
N ASP A 43 0.51 0.50 -0.73
CA ASP A 43 -0.23 0.26 0.50
C ASP A 43 0.22 1.18 1.64
N ILE A 44 1.52 1.40 1.81
CA ILE A 44 2.10 2.34 2.78
C ILE A 44 1.66 3.78 2.49
N ALA A 45 1.62 4.18 1.22
CA ALA A 45 1.14 5.50 0.85
C ALA A 45 -0.36 5.67 1.16
N ARG A 46 -1.15 4.63 0.92
CA ARG A 46 -2.59 4.64 1.24
C ARG A 46 -2.82 4.70 2.75
N SER A 47 -2.05 3.98 3.57
CA SER A 47 -2.21 3.98 5.04
C SER A 47 -1.95 5.34 5.68
N GLN A 48 -1.11 6.18 5.06
CA GLN A 48 -0.80 7.52 5.54
C GLN A 48 -1.76 8.61 5.02
N GLY A 49 -2.62 8.27 4.06
CA GLY A 49 -3.60 9.17 3.46
C GLY A 49 -3.07 9.96 2.26
N MET A 50 -3.65 9.71 1.08
CA MET A 50 -3.17 10.26 -0.19
C MET A 50 -3.24 11.80 -0.28
N THR A 51 -4.20 12.42 0.42
CA THR A 51 -4.29 13.90 0.51
C THR A 51 -3.07 14.50 1.22
N ARG A 52 -2.58 13.83 2.27
CA ARG A 52 -1.41 14.28 3.01
C ARG A 52 -0.17 14.17 2.14
N ILE A 53 0.03 13.02 1.50
CA ILE A 53 1.18 12.77 0.62
C ILE A 53 1.20 13.74 -0.56
N ALA A 54 0.06 14.01 -1.20
CA ALA A 54 -0.04 15.00 -2.27
C ALA A 54 0.43 16.39 -1.83
N ARG A 55 0.03 16.81 -0.62
CA ARG A 55 0.44 18.10 -0.06
C ARG A 55 1.94 18.15 0.26
N GLU A 56 2.49 17.07 0.82
CA GLU A 56 3.90 17.01 1.24
C GLU A 56 4.85 16.88 0.03
N THR A 57 4.45 16.15 -1.01
CA THR A 57 5.27 15.91 -2.21
C THR A 57 5.08 16.95 -3.32
N GLY A 58 4.01 17.75 -3.25
CA GLY A 58 3.60 18.64 -4.35
C GLY A 58 3.05 17.90 -5.57
N LEU A 59 2.85 16.58 -5.48
CA LEU A 59 2.30 15.78 -6.57
C LEU A 59 0.77 15.84 -6.58
N GLY A 60 0.20 15.87 -7.79
CA GLY A 60 -1.25 15.78 -7.96
C GLY A 60 -1.80 14.44 -7.48
N ARG A 61 -2.95 14.46 -6.78
CA ARG A 61 -3.62 13.25 -6.26
C ARG A 61 -3.82 12.19 -7.34
N GLU A 62 -4.20 12.60 -8.55
CA GLU A 62 -4.42 11.69 -9.69
C GLU A 62 -3.13 10.98 -10.14
N SER A 63 -2.01 11.70 -10.19
CA SER A 63 -0.70 11.12 -10.52
C SER A 63 -0.25 10.12 -9.46
N LEU A 64 -0.47 10.45 -8.18
CA LEU A 64 -0.21 9.55 -7.06
C LEU A 64 -1.07 8.29 -7.12
N TYR A 65 -2.38 8.41 -7.34
CA TYR A 65 -3.24 7.25 -7.51
C TYR A 65 -2.82 6.39 -8.71
N LYS A 66 -2.45 6.99 -9.84
CA LYS A 66 -1.99 6.21 -11.01
C LYS A 66 -0.69 5.45 -10.75
N SER A 67 0.22 6.04 -9.97
CA SER A 67 1.55 5.49 -9.73
C SER A 67 1.61 4.53 -8.54
N LEU A 68 0.70 4.68 -7.57
CA LEU A 68 0.75 4.00 -6.26
C LEU A 68 -0.52 3.21 -5.93
N SER A 69 -1.57 3.26 -6.74
CA SER A 69 -2.71 2.35 -6.54
C SER A 69 -2.42 1.00 -7.16
N ASN A 70 -2.96 -0.06 -6.53
CA ASN A 70 -2.96 -1.43 -7.06
C ASN A 70 -3.72 -1.58 -8.40
N GLN A 71 -4.21 -0.48 -8.98
CA GLN A 71 -4.76 -0.39 -10.34
C GLN A 71 -3.77 0.26 -11.33
N GLY A 72 -2.47 0.09 -11.12
CA GLY A 72 -1.44 0.43 -12.09
C GLY A 72 -1.72 -0.23 -13.45
N ASN A 73 -1.80 0.62 -14.47
CA ASN A 73 -2.14 0.30 -15.86
C ASN A 73 -1.39 -0.95 -16.36
N ARG A 74 -2.15 -2.04 -16.67
CA ARG A 74 -1.64 -3.12 -17.52
C ARG A 74 -1.41 -2.61 -18.94
#